data_AF-A9FLT2-F1
#
_entry.id   AF-A9FLT2-F1
#
_cell.length_a   1.000
_cell.length_b   1.000
_cell.length_c   1.000
_cell.angle_alpha   90.00
_cell.angle_beta   90.00
_cell.angle_gamma   90.00
#
_symmetry.space_group_name_H-M   'P 1'
#
loop_
_entity.id
_entity.type
_entity.pdbx_description
1 polymer ?
#
loop_
_entity_poly.entity_id
_entity_poly.type
_entity_poly.pdbx_seq_one_letter_code
_entity_poly.pdbx_strand_id
1 'polypeptide(L)'
;MAHQGFTLSTAFVNTASETQSCESICVQTIQHCLQMGGSHAEASHIQLLQDCAKICETTATFLMRGSPQHNQVTAACASICELCAQSCDKFTGDAQMKACADECRRCAAACKQVAQLRPGGAAGAGHHSVP
;
A
#
# COMPACT_ATOMS: atom_id res chain seq x y z
N MET A 1 3.59 -24.56 -29.66
CA MET A 1 3.43 -23.17 -29.20
C MET A 1 3.78 -23.15 -27.72
N ALA A 2 4.96 -22.64 -27.34
CA ALA A 2 5.36 -22.56 -25.95
C ALA A 2 4.56 -21.43 -25.29
N HIS A 3 3.59 -21.77 -24.45
CA HIS A 3 3.00 -20.82 -23.50
C HIS A 3 4.12 -20.40 -22.55
N GLN A 4 4.74 -19.24 -22.79
CA GLN A 4 5.56 -18.60 -21.77
C GLN A 4 4.59 -18.14 -20.69
N GLY A 5 4.39 -18.98 -19.68
CA GLY A 5 3.53 -18.68 -18.54
C GLY A 5 4.07 -17.46 -17.82
N PHE A 6 3.21 -16.46 -17.63
CA PHE A 6 3.49 -15.34 -16.73
C PHE A 6 3.81 -15.90 -15.34
N THR A 7 5.07 -15.77 -14.90
CA THR A 7 5.50 -16.17 -13.57
C THR A 7 5.76 -14.89 -12.77
N LEU A 8 4.86 -14.59 -11.83
CA LEU A 8 4.97 -13.42 -10.99
C LEU A 8 6.00 -13.64 -9.87
N SER A 9 6.79 -12.60 -9.55
CA SER A 9 7.73 -12.63 -8.44
C SER A 9 7.02 -12.92 -7.11
N THR A 10 7.57 -13.85 -6.31
CA THR A 10 7.09 -14.10 -4.94
C THR A 10 7.09 -12.84 -4.09
N ALA A 11 8.07 -11.94 -4.29
CA ALA A 11 8.10 -10.65 -3.59
C ALA A 11 6.87 -9.79 -3.93
N PHE A 12 6.43 -9.80 -5.19
CA PHE A 12 5.25 -9.03 -5.60
C PHE A 12 3.97 -9.61 -5.01
N VAL A 13 3.81 -10.94 -5.02
CA VAL A 13 2.65 -11.62 -4.42
C VAL A 13 2.57 -11.34 -2.92
N ASN A 14 3.70 -11.49 -2.21
CA ASN A 14 3.75 -11.28 -0.77
C ASN A 14 3.42 -9.82 -0.43
N THR A 15 4.10 -8.86 -1.05
CA THR A 15 3.84 -7.43 -0.79
C THR A 15 2.42 -7.03 -1.20
N ALA A 16 1.85 -7.62 -2.26
CA ALA A 16 0.44 -7.40 -2.60
C ALA A 16 -0.49 -7.85 -1.45
N SER A 17 -0.25 -9.02 -0.87
CA SER A 17 -1.02 -9.49 0.29
C SER A 17 -0.88 -8.56 1.49
N GLU A 18 0.32 -8.02 1.76
CA GLU A 18 0.53 -7.07 2.86
C GLU A 18 -0.20 -5.74 2.62
N THR A 19 -0.16 -5.22 1.39
CA THR A 19 -0.92 -4.02 1.04
C THR A 19 -2.43 -4.24 1.15
N GLN A 20 -2.97 -5.40 0.78
CA GLN A 20 -4.39 -5.73 0.98
C GLN A 20 -4.78 -5.79 2.46
N SER A 21 -3.93 -6.38 3.31
CA SER A 21 -4.15 -6.37 4.76
C SER A 21 -4.17 -4.94 5.32
N CYS A 22 -3.23 -4.09 4.88
CA CYS A 22 -3.15 -2.69 5.26
C CYS A 22 -4.36 -1.87 4.78
N GLU A 23 -4.83 -2.11 3.56
CA GLU A 23 -6.04 -1.48 3.03
C GLU A 23 -7.26 -1.85 3.88
N SER A 24 -7.47 -3.14 4.13
CA SER A 24 -8.60 -3.61 4.92
C SER A 24 -8.63 -3.00 6.33
N ILE A 25 -7.48 -2.98 7.03
CA ILE A 25 -7.45 -2.41 8.39
C ILE A 25 -7.65 -0.89 8.38
N CYS A 26 -7.14 -0.16 7.37
CA CYS A 26 -7.37 1.29 7.27
C CYS A 26 -8.87 1.57 7.07
N VAL A 27 -9.56 0.81 6.22
CA VAL A 27 -11.02 0.93 6.01
C VAL A 27 -11.80 0.62 7.28
N GLN A 28 -11.44 -0.43 8.01
CA GLN A 28 -12.07 -0.76 9.30
C GLN A 28 -11.80 0.33 10.35
N THR A 29 -10.59 0.88 10.36
CA THR A 29 -10.19 1.95 11.28
C THR A 29 -10.95 3.24 11.01
N ILE A 30 -11.27 3.56 9.75
CA ILE A 30 -12.14 4.70 9.42
C ILE A 30 -13.51 4.55 10.12
N GLN A 31 -14.14 3.37 10.03
CA GLN A 31 -15.44 3.15 10.68
C GLN A 31 -15.34 3.27 12.21
N HIS A 32 -14.29 2.70 12.80
CA HIS A 32 -14.00 2.83 14.23
C HIS A 32 -13.83 4.30 14.65
N CYS A 33 -13.01 5.06 13.93
CA CYS A 33 -12.76 6.46 14.19
C CYS A 33 -14.04 7.32 14.10
N LEU A 34 -14.90 7.05 13.12
CA LEU A 34 -16.18 7.74 12.97
C LEU A 34 -17.15 7.43 14.11
N GLN A 35 -17.12 6.22 14.67
CA GLN A 35 -17.92 5.85 15.85
C GLN A 35 -17.40 6.51 17.13
N MET A 36 -16.07 6.59 17.29
CA MET A 36 -15.43 7.23 18.45
C MET A 36 -15.62 8.75 18.46
N GLY A 37 -15.61 9.40 17.29
CA GLY A 37 -15.75 10.84 17.17
C GLY A 37 -14.58 11.63 17.77
N GLY A 38 -14.79 12.93 17.99
CA GLY A 38 -13.76 13.81 18.55
C GLY A 38 -12.48 13.84 17.69
N SER A 39 -11.32 13.71 18.33
CA SER A 39 -10.03 13.69 17.63
C SER A 39 -9.87 12.52 16.66
N HIS A 40 -10.56 11.39 16.88
CA HIS A 40 -10.50 10.25 15.95
C HIS A 40 -11.16 10.58 14.61
N ALA A 41 -12.20 11.43 14.60
CA ALA A 41 -12.94 11.79 13.40
C ALA A 41 -12.44 13.12 12.78
N GLU A 42 -11.28 13.63 13.19
CA GLU A 42 -10.69 14.80 12.53
C GLU A 42 -10.48 14.53 11.04
N ALA A 43 -10.90 15.48 10.20
CA ALA A 43 -10.92 15.32 8.75
C ALA A 43 -9.55 14.94 8.17
N SER A 44 -8.47 15.52 8.69
CA SER A 44 -7.10 15.22 8.26
C SER A 44 -6.68 13.79 8.58
N HIS A 45 -7.09 13.25 9.73
CA HIS A 45 -6.79 11.88 10.12
C HIS A 45 -7.59 10.87 9.28
N ILE A 46 -8.89 11.12 9.10
CA ILE A 46 -9.75 10.29 8.26
C ILE A 46 -9.28 10.29 6.81
N GLN A 47 -8.91 11.46 6.27
CA GLN A 47 -8.37 11.57 4.92
C GLN A 47 -7.10 10.72 4.77
N LEU A 48 -6.19 10.76 5.74
CA LEU A 48 -4.96 9.97 5.67
C LEU A 48 -5.22 8.46 5.70
N LEU A 49 -6.21 7.99 6.48
CA LEU A 49 -6.63 6.59 6.45
C LEU A 49 -7.23 6.21 5.09
N GLN A 50 -8.02 7.08 4.47
CA GLN A 50 -8.59 6.87 3.12
C GLN A 50 -7.50 6.81 2.05
N ASP A 51 -6.56 7.75 2.10
CA ASP A 51 -5.41 7.80 1.18
C ASP A 51 -4.56 6.54 1.32
N CYS A 52 -4.30 6.09 2.56
CA CYS A 52 -3.57 4.87 2.86
C CYS A 52 -4.28 3.63 2.30
N ALA A 53 -5.59 3.50 2.55
CA ALA A 53 -6.38 2.42 1.98
C ALA A 53 -6.30 2.41 0.45
N LYS A 54 -6.49 3.58 -0.19
CA LYS A 54 -6.55 3.67 -1.64
C LYS A 54 -5.21 3.39 -2.32
N ILE A 55 -4.09 3.89 -1.77
CA ILE A 55 -2.78 3.61 -2.34
C ILE A 55 -2.40 2.15 -2.14
N CYS A 56 -2.78 1.53 -1.02
CA CYS A 56 -2.55 0.12 -0.78
C CYS A 56 -3.31 -0.77 -1.79
N GLU A 57 -4.59 -0.50 -2.05
CA GLU A 57 -5.38 -1.17 -3.10
C GLU A 57 -4.70 -1.05 -4.47
N THR A 58 -4.30 0.17 -4.82
CA THR A 58 -3.64 0.48 -6.09
C THR A 58 -2.32 -0.29 -6.22
N THR A 59 -1.55 -0.34 -5.13
CA THR A 59 -0.25 -1.03 -5.08
C THR A 59 -0.41 -2.52 -5.25
N ALA A 60 -1.30 -3.17 -4.49
CA ALA A 60 -1.61 -4.59 -4.63
C ALA A 60 -1.92 -4.95 -6.09
N THR A 61 -2.76 -4.12 -6.70
CA THR A 61 -3.22 -4.31 -8.07
C THR A 61 -2.10 -4.15 -9.12
N PHE A 62 -1.14 -3.24 -8.89
CA PHE A 62 0.04 -3.09 -9.75
C PHE A 62 1.01 -4.26 -9.61
N LEU A 63 1.24 -4.71 -8.38
CA LEU A 63 2.12 -5.84 -8.08
C LEU A 63 1.58 -7.14 -8.64
N MET A 64 0.29 -7.43 -8.46
CA MET A 64 -0.34 -8.66 -8.98
C MET A 64 -0.33 -8.77 -10.51
N ARG A 65 -0.21 -7.64 -11.22
CA ARG A 65 -0.05 -7.61 -12.68
C ARG A 65 1.42 -7.58 -13.14
N GLY A 66 2.38 -7.60 -12.22
CA GLY A 66 3.79 -7.50 -12.56
C GLY A 66 4.17 -6.17 -13.22
N SER A 67 3.51 -5.06 -12.85
CA SER A 67 3.69 -3.78 -13.52
C SER A 67 5.16 -3.30 -13.46
N PRO A 68 5.75 -2.82 -14.57
CA PRO A 68 7.09 -2.24 -14.56
C PRO A 68 7.18 -0.92 -13.78
N GLN A 69 6.03 -0.31 -13.45
CA GLN A 69 5.94 0.90 -12.63
C GLN A 69 5.85 0.60 -11.12
N HIS A 70 6.10 -0.65 -10.72
CA HIS A 70 5.98 -1.08 -9.32
C HIS A 70 6.81 -0.18 -8.38
N ASN A 71 8.01 0.23 -8.80
CA ASN A 71 8.93 1.03 -8.00
C ASN A 71 8.34 2.37 -7.55
N GLN A 72 7.66 3.09 -8.45
CA GLN A 72 7.03 4.37 -8.15
C GLN A 72 5.84 4.20 -7.21
N VAL A 73 4.99 3.21 -7.50
CA VAL A 73 3.76 2.97 -6.74
C VAL A 73 4.06 2.44 -5.33
N THR A 74 5.00 1.50 -5.18
CA THR A 74 5.37 1.00 -3.85
C THR A 74 6.13 2.05 -3.03
N ALA A 75 6.92 2.92 -3.66
CA ALA A 75 7.55 4.04 -2.94
C ALA A 75 6.51 5.03 -2.39
N ALA A 76 5.50 5.39 -3.19
CA ALA A 76 4.39 6.23 -2.73
C ALA A 76 3.58 5.55 -1.62
N CYS A 77 3.27 4.27 -1.78
CA CYS A 77 2.57 3.48 -0.77
C CYS A 77 3.33 3.46 0.56
N ALA A 78 4.64 3.21 0.53
CA ALA A 78 5.45 3.20 1.75
C ALA A 78 5.42 4.54 2.48
N SER A 79 5.56 5.65 1.75
CA SER A 79 5.51 7.00 2.33
C SER A 79 4.17 7.29 3.01
N ILE A 80 3.05 6.99 2.33
CA ILE A 80 1.70 7.21 2.89
C ILE A 80 1.44 6.29 4.08
N CYS A 81 1.87 5.03 4.04
CA CYS A 81 1.75 4.10 5.16
C CYS A 81 2.52 4.61 6.39
N GLU A 82 3.71 5.19 6.22
CA GLU A 82 4.47 5.77 7.34
C GLU A 82 3.76 6.97 7.96
N LEU A 83 3.20 7.86 7.14
CA LEU A 83 2.39 8.98 7.62
C LEU A 83 1.15 8.47 8.37
N CYS A 84 0.46 7.49 7.81
CA CYS A 84 -0.72 6.89 8.42
C CYS A 84 -0.40 6.27 9.78
N ALA A 85 0.68 5.48 9.87
CA ALA A 85 1.13 4.90 11.12
C ALA A 85 1.41 5.96 12.20
N GLN A 86 2.13 7.02 11.84
CA GLN A 86 2.44 8.14 12.75
C GLN A 86 1.18 8.86 13.22
N SER A 87 0.16 8.99 12.36
CA SER A 87 -1.11 9.57 12.75
C SER A 87 -1.89 8.67 13.71
N CYS A 88 -1.88 7.36 13.48
CA CYS A 88 -2.54 6.39 14.35
C CYS A 88 -1.87 6.28 15.73
N ASP A 89 -0.54 6.40 15.82
CA ASP A 89 0.21 6.34 17.09
C ASP A 89 -0.18 7.47 18.07
N LYS A 90 -0.79 8.55 17.61
CA LYS A 90 -1.26 9.65 18.46
C LYS A 90 -2.40 9.23 19.41
N PHE A 91 -3.09 8.14 19.10
CA PHE A 91 -4.24 7.65 19.85
C PHE A 91 -3.82 6.54 20.83
N THR A 92 -3.04 6.92 21.84
CA THR A 92 -2.53 5.98 22.84
C THR A 92 -3.66 5.35 23.64
N GLY A 93 -3.61 4.03 23.82
CA GLY A 93 -4.63 3.28 24.56
C GLY A 93 -5.78 2.75 23.70
N ASP A 94 -5.83 3.10 22.42
CA ASP A 94 -6.78 2.53 21.47
C ASP A 94 -6.14 1.34 20.73
N ALA A 95 -6.71 0.15 20.93
CA ALA A 95 -6.20 -1.09 20.36
C ALA A 95 -6.34 -1.14 18.83
N GLN A 96 -7.42 -0.57 18.27
CA GLN A 96 -7.62 -0.54 16.82
C GLN A 96 -6.63 0.40 16.15
N MET A 97 -6.39 1.57 16.76
CA MET A 97 -5.40 2.53 16.26
C MET A 97 -3.99 1.94 16.30
N LYS A 98 -3.64 1.25 17.38
CA LYS A 98 -2.36 0.53 17.48
C LYS A 98 -2.22 -0.54 16.40
N ALA A 99 -3.25 -1.35 16.17
CA ALA A 99 -3.23 -2.39 15.16
C ALA A 99 -3.06 -1.80 13.75
N CYS A 100 -3.78 -0.72 13.43
CA CYS A 100 -3.63 0.00 12.17
C CYS A 100 -2.21 0.55 11.98
N ALA A 101 -1.62 1.15 13.03
CA ALA A 101 -0.25 1.69 12.96
C ALA A 101 0.80 0.59 12.71
N ASP A 102 0.68 -0.53 13.41
CA ASP A 102 1.60 -1.66 13.29
C ASP A 102 1.51 -2.30 11.89
N GLU A 103 0.30 -2.43 11.35
CA GLU A 103 0.07 -2.94 10.00
C GLU A 103 0.58 -1.99 8.91
N CYS A 104 0.35 -0.68 9.07
CA CYS A 104 0.91 0.33 8.17
C CYS A 104 2.44 0.28 8.13
N ARG A 105 3.10 0.09 9.28
CA ARG A 105 4.57 -0.07 9.35
C ARG A 105 5.06 -1.32 8.61
N ARG A 106 4.35 -2.44 8.78
CA ARG A 106 4.65 -3.69 8.08
C ARG A 106 4.56 -3.50 6.56
N CYS A 107 3.43 -2.96 6.09
CA CYS A 107 3.21 -2.64 4.68
C CYS A 107 4.29 -1.71 4.12
N ALA A 108 4.63 -0.63 4.84
CA ALA A 108 5.67 0.30 4.42
C ALA A 108 7.03 -0.39 4.25
N ALA A 109 7.41 -1.28 5.17
CA ALA A 109 8.66 -2.01 5.10
C ALA A 109 8.74 -2.92 3.86
N ALA A 110 7.68 -3.68 3.56
CA ALA A 110 7.66 -4.54 2.37
C ALA A 110 7.62 -3.73 1.07
N CYS A 111 6.84 -2.64 1.03
CA CYS A 111 6.80 -1.74 -0.12
C CYS A 111 8.18 -1.13 -0.43
N LYS A 112 8.96 -0.76 0.60
CA LYS A 112 10.35 -0.27 0.43
C LYS A 112 11.27 -1.33 -0.18
N GLN A 113 11.13 -2.60 0.19
CA GLN A 113 11.93 -3.67 -0.39
C GLN A 113 11.62 -3.84 -1.89
N VAL A 114 10.34 -3.88 -2.25
CA VAL A 114 9.91 -4.02 -3.66
C VAL A 114 10.22 -2.77 -4.48
N ALA A 115 10.22 -1.58 -3.87
CA ALA A 115 10.57 -0.33 -4.56
C ALA A 115 12.00 -0.32 -5.12
N GLN A 116 12.91 -1.05 -4.48
CA GLN A 116 14.33 -1.12 -4.84
C GLN A 116 14.64 -2.23 -5.84
N LEU A 117 13.70 -3.14 -6.09
CA LEU A 117 13.89 -4.18 -7.09
C LEU A 117 14.02 -3.51 -8.46
N ARG A 118 15.04 -3.91 -9.22
CA ARG A 118 15.14 -3.48 -10.62
C ARG A 118 13.91 -4.03 -11.35
N PRO A 119 13.20 -3.21 -12.15
CA PRO A 119 12.19 -3.73 -13.05
C PRO A 119 12.83 -4.83 -13.89
N GLY A 120 12.38 -6.08 -13.68
CA GLY A 120 12.92 -7.23 -14.39
C GLY A 120 12.69 -7.05 -15.89
N GLY A 121 13.76 -7.05 -16.67
CA GLY A 121 13.70 -6.94 -18.12
C GLY A 121 12.97 -8.12 -18.75
N ALA A 122 11.66 -7.99 -18.95
CA ALA A 122 10.89 -8.85 -19.83
C ALA A 122 9.67 -8.08 -20.38
N ALA A 123 9.69 -7.92 -21.72
CA ALA A 123 8.62 -7.47 -22.61
C ALA A 123 8.33 -5.95 -22.71
N GLY A 124 9.21 -5.24 -23.43
CA GLY A 124 8.82 -4.41 -24.57
C GLY A 124 7.86 -3.23 -24.33
N ALA A 125 8.36 -2.13 -23.80
CA ALA A 125 7.79 -0.82 -24.11
C ALA A 125 8.61 -0.19 -25.25
N GLY A 126 8.24 -0.51 -26.49
CA GLY A 126 8.56 0.36 -27.61
C GLY A 126 7.92 1.73 -27.32
N HIS A 127 8.75 2.71 -27.01
CA HIS A 127 8.37 4.10 -26.98
C HIS A 127 8.03 4.50 -28.43
N HIS A 128 6.75 4.39 -28.81
CA HIS A 128 6.25 5.11 -29.98
C HIS A 128 6.28 6.59 -29.62
N SER A 129 7.26 7.28 -30.20
CA SER A 129 7.24 8.72 -30.41
C SER A 129 5.90 9.08 -31.05
N VAL A 130 5.10 9.90 -30.37
CA VAL A 130 3.95 10.56 -30.98
C VAL A 130 4.47 11.86 -31.62
N PRO A 131 4.06 12.21 -32.86
CA PRO A 131 4.51 13.41 -33.57
C PRO A 131 4.10 14.71 -32.89
#